data_AF-A0A7K7G3I4-F1
#
_entry.id   AF-A0A7K7G3I4-F1
#
_cell.length_a   1.000
_cell.length_b   1.000
_cell.length_c   1.000
_cell.angle_alpha   90.00
_cell.angle_beta   90.00
_cell.angle_gamma   90.00
#
_symmetry.space_group_name_H-M   'P 1'
#
loop_
_entity.id
_entity.type
_entity.pdbx_description
1 polymer ?
#
loop_
_entity_poly.entity_id
_entity_poly.type
_entity_poly.pdbx_seq_one_letter_code
_entity_poly.pdbx_strand_id
1 'polypeptide(L)'
;MKLNERSVAHYATCNSPADHAGFLRKRVERHHHHGHHHGTSYQRRWFVLKGNLLFYFEERESREPVGLVVLEGCTVELCEAAEEFAFAIRFDDAGARAYVLVADGQAAMEAWVKALSRASFDYMRLVVRELEKQLEEACKSLAACRKSPQRSSSSSSGRKRHLSNPALQPLQEKPTTLENGYSTWSSGGCVTSGASCNDHDGGQTKPPPLPPRRRSATGSATGSSAPGLPPAMLESPVSPETICFSKLHNWYGQEIAVLRREWQERQKRGHH
;
A
#
# COMPACT_ATOMS: atom_id res chain seq x y z
N MET A 1 -12.63 11.26 16.54
CA MET A 1 -13.14 9.97 15.98
C MET A 1 -13.20 8.92 17.11
N LYS A 2 -14.13 7.95 17.09
CA LYS A 2 -14.10 6.81 18.05
C LYS A 2 -13.49 5.59 17.37
N LEU A 3 -12.30 5.19 17.79
CA LEU A 3 -11.59 4.02 17.26
C LEU A 3 -12.02 2.73 18.00
N ASN A 4 -11.88 1.57 17.33
CA ASN A 4 -12.04 0.27 17.96
C ASN A 4 -10.67 -0.24 18.43
N GLU A 5 -10.43 -0.22 19.73
CA GLU A 5 -9.18 -0.62 20.39
C GLU A 5 -8.67 -1.99 19.91
N ARG A 6 -9.54 -3.00 19.76
CA ARG A 6 -9.15 -4.34 19.30
C ARG A 6 -8.66 -4.33 17.85
N SER A 7 -9.32 -3.57 16.97
CA SER A 7 -8.90 -3.43 15.57
C SER A 7 -7.59 -2.65 15.45
N VAL A 8 -7.41 -1.63 16.30
CA VAL A 8 -6.20 -0.80 16.36
C VAL A 8 -5.00 -1.59 16.88
N ALA A 9 -5.15 -2.34 17.98
CA ALA A 9 -4.10 -3.20 18.53
C ALA A 9 -3.70 -4.30 17.54
N HIS A 10 -4.68 -4.93 16.86
CA HIS A 10 -4.39 -5.89 15.79
C HIS A 10 -3.66 -5.24 14.60
N TYR A 11 -4.02 -4.03 14.18
CA TYR A 11 -3.32 -3.35 13.08
C TYR A 11 -1.87 -2.99 13.45
N ALA A 12 -1.62 -2.65 14.72
CA ALA A 12 -0.27 -2.41 15.23
C ALA A 12 0.64 -3.63 15.01
N THR A 13 0.18 -4.83 15.39
CA THR A 13 0.99 -6.07 15.41
C THR A 13 0.83 -6.99 14.21
N CYS A 14 -0.15 -6.78 13.32
CA CYS A 14 -0.30 -7.63 12.14
C CYS A 14 0.80 -7.41 11.09
N ASN A 15 0.92 -8.35 10.16
CA ASN A 15 1.95 -8.42 9.10
C ASN A 15 1.83 -7.33 8.00
N SER A 16 1.10 -6.24 8.24
CA SER A 16 1.21 -5.05 7.39
C SER A 16 2.62 -4.45 7.51
N PRO A 17 3.23 -3.99 6.40
CA PRO A 17 4.52 -3.32 6.46
C PRO A 17 4.43 -2.05 7.32
N ALA A 18 5.52 -1.73 8.01
CA ALA A 18 5.69 -0.46 8.71
C ALA A 18 6.51 0.48 7.82
N ASP A 19 6.11 1.75 7.75
CA ASP A 19 6.85 2.79 7.02
C ASP A 19 8.17 3.13 7.72
N HIS A 20 8.18 3.02 9.05
CA HIS A 20 9.38 3.05 9.86
C HIS A 20 9.18 2.34 11.21
N ALA A 21 10.24 1.76 11.77
CA ALA A 21 10.21 1.17 13.11
C ALA A 21 11.60 1.19 13.75
N GLY A 22 11.65 1.36 15.07
CA GLY A 22 12.91 1.56 15.79
C GLY A 22 12.68 1.93 17.26
N PHE A 23 13.75 1.97 18.05
CA PHE A 23 13.68 2.48 19.42
C PHE A 23 13.79 4.01 19.44
N LEU A 24 13.06 4.63 20.37
CA LEU A 24 13.20 6.04 20.74
C LEU A 24 13.12 6.19 22.26
N ARG A 25 13.79 7.19 22.80
CA ARG A 25 13.69 7.62 24.20
C ARG A 25 12.60 8.69 24.31
N LYS A 26 11.41 8.31 24.77
CA LYS A 26 10.25 9.20 24.94
C LYS A 26 10.32 9.96 26.27
N ARG A 27 10.12 11.28 26.24
CA ARG A 27 10.02 12.10 27.46
C ARG A 27 8.80 11.70 28.30
N VAL A 28 9.01 11.56 29.61
CA VAL A 28 8.00 11.35 30.63
C VAL A 28 8.05 12.53 31.60
N GLU A 29 7.13 13.46 31.36
CA GLU A 29 6.79 14.56 32.26
C GLU A 29 6.14 14.00 33.53
N ARG A 30 6.46 14.60 34.67
CA ARG A 30 5.86 14.27 35.96
C ARG A 30 5.25 15.56 36.52
N HIS A 31 3.93 15.59 36.68
CA HIS A 31 3.30 16.66 37.45
C HIS A 31 3.75 16.50 38.91
N HIS A 32 4.25 17.57 39.53
CA HIS A 32 4.73 17.57 40.91
C HIS A 32 4.08 18.70 41.70
N HIS A 33 3.35 18.33 42.76
CA HIS A 33 3.11 19.23 43.87
C HIS A 33 4.37 19.24 44.77
N HIS A 34 4.74 20.41 45.28
CA HIS A 34 5.92 20.66 46.14
C HIS A 34 7.31 20.37 45.54
N GLY A 35 7.79 21.31 44.73
CA GLY A 35 8.95 22.14 45.11
C GLY A 35 10.37 21.56 45.08
N HIS A 36 10.58 20.26 44.85
CA HIS A 36 11.93 19.68 44.69
C HIS A 36 12.30 19.45 43.21
N HIS A 37 13.60 19.53 42.91
CA HIS A 37 14.16 19.60 41.55
C HIS A 37 13.57 18.60 40.54
N HIS A 38 13.09 19.13 39.40
CA HIS A 38 12.48 18.35 38.33
C HIS A 38 13.53 17.62 37.47
N GLY A 39 13.78 16.34 37.77
CA GLY A 39 14.49 15.45 36.86
C GLY A 39 13.63 15.08 35.66
N THR A 40 13.98 15.54 34.44
CA THR A 40 13.32 15.06 33.21
C THR A 40 13.67 13.59 32.99
N SER A 41 12.69 12.70 33.13
CA SER A 41 12.89 11.27 32.85
C SER A 41 12.51 10.90 31.42
N TYR A 42 13.31 10.06 30.78
CA TYR A 42 13.01 9.45 29.48
C TYR A 42 12.79 7.94 29.63
N GLN A 43 11.89 7.37 28.83
CA GLN A 43 11.69 5.92 28.72
C GLN A 43 12.01 5.45 27.31
N ARG A 44 12.86 4.44 27.17
CA ARG A 44 13.07 3.75 25.90
C ARG A 44 11.81 2.94 25.57
N ARG A 45 11.29 3.09 24.35
CA ARG A 45 10.11 2.37 23.84
C ARG A 45 10.37 1.96 22.40
N TRP A 46 9.81 0.84 21.96
CA TRP A 46 9.83 0.44 20.55
C TRP A 46 8.69 1.13 19.81
N PHE A 47 8.99 1.94 18.80
CA PHE A 47 8.01 2.66 18.00
C PHE A 47 7.81 2.00 16.62
N VAL A 48 6.58 2.03 16.12
CA VAL A 48 6.18 1.49 14.81
C VAL A 48 5.23 2.48 14.14
N LEU A 49 5.63 3.01 12.99
CA LEU A 49 4.82 3.87 12.13
C LEU A 49 4.15 3.04 11.04
N LYS A 50 2.82 3.14 10.93
CA LYS A 50 2.00 2.52 9.88
C LYS A 50 0.97 3.54 9.37
N GLY A 51 1.19 4.09 8.18
CA GLY A 51 0.42 5.23 7.68
C GLY A 51 0.53 6.45 8.61
N ASN A 52 -0.60 7.05 8.97
CA ASN A 52 -0.67 8.14 9.94
C ASN A 52 -0.78 7.66 11.41
N LEU A 53 -0.52 6.39 11.70
CA LEU A 53 -0.63 5.81 13.05
C LEU A 53 0.77 5.44 13.59
N LEU A 54 1.20 6.14 14.64
CA LEU A 54 2.44 5.88 15.35
C LEU A 54 2.16 5.12 16.65
N PHE A 55 2.43 3.82 16.65
CA PHE A 55 2.33 2.96 17.82
C PHE A 55 3.63 2.99 18.63
N TYR A 56 3.52 2.77 19.94
CA TYR A 56 4.68 2.48 20.78
C TYR A 56 4.41 1.36 21.77
N PHE A 57 5.46 0.58 22.02
CA PHE A 57 5.48 -0.66 22.80
C PHE A 57 6.56 -0.58 23.89
N GLU A 58 6.51 -1.47 24.87
CA GLU A 58 7.58 -1.62 25.87
C GLU A 58 8.86 -2.17 25.21
N GLU A 59 8.73 -3.31 24.55
CA GLU A 59 9.79 -3.99 23.82
C GLU A 59 9.33 -4.28 22.37
N ARG A 60 10.23 -4.78 21.52
CA ARG A 60 9.92 -5.05 20.12
C ARG A 60 8.98 -6.25 19.95
N GLU A 61 9.03 -7.18 20.90
CA GLU A 61 8.29 -8.45 20.93
C GLU A 61 6.97 -8.34 21.72
N SER A 62 6.63 -7.16 22.23
CA SER A 62 5.38 -6.90 22.97
C SER A 62 4.14 -7.08 22.07
N ARG A 63 3.14 -7.81 22.57
CA ARG A 63 1.93 -8.19 21.80
C ARG A 63 0.86 -7.09 21.71
N GLU A 64 0.93 -6.08 22.57
CA GLU A 64 -0.06 -4.99 22.65
C GLU A 64 0.68 -3.64 22.75
N PRO A 65 0.20 -2.58 22.06
CA PRO A 65 0.81 -1.27 22.13
C PRO A 65 0.52 -0.59 23.47
N VAL A 66 1.54 0.00 24.07
CA VAL A 66 1.44 0.85 25.28
C VAL A 66 0.77 2.19 24.95
N GLY A 67 0.78 2.59 23.67
CA GLY A 67 -0.11 3.63 23.19
C GLY A 67 -0.05 3.85 21.67
N LEU A 68 -0.94 4.72 21.22
CA LEU A 68 -1.06 5.22 19.84
C LEU A 68 -0.96 6.74 19.84
N VAL A 69 -0.30 7.29 18.83
CA VAL A 69 -0.39 8.69 18.42
C VAL A 69 -0.94 8.72 16.99
N VAL A 70 -2.01 9.47 16.76
CA VAL A 70 -2.55 9.73 15.41
C VAL A 70 -1.87 10.99 14.89
N LEU A 71 -1.24 10.90 13.72
CA LEU A 71 -0.42 11.97 13.12
C LEU A 71 -1.24 12.90 12.21
N GLU A 72 -2.52 13.07 12.51
CA GLU A 72 -3.41 14.02 11.84
C GLU A 72 -3.21 15.40 12.46
N GLY A 73 -2.97 16.43 11.65
CA GLY A 73 -2.70 17.80 12.14
C GLY A 73 -1.42 17.94 12.97
N CYS A 74 -0.43 17.05 12.79
CA CYS A 74 0.82 17.11 13.55
C CYS A 74 1.95 17.83 12.80
N THR A 75 2.75 18.61 13.54
CA THR A 75 4.00 19.22 13.08
C THR A 75 5.18 18.52 13.76
N VAL A 76 6.27 18.27 13.02
CA VAL A 76 7.49 17.66 13.54
C VAL A 76 8.60 18.70 13.58
N GLU A 77 9.14 18.97 14.77
CA GLU A 77 10.17 19.99 15.02
C GLU A 77 11.44 19.37 15.62
N LEU A 78 12.62 19.91 15.28
CA LEU A 78 13.86 19.59 15.98
C LEU A 78 13.90 20.28 17.35
N CYS A 79 14.53 19.67 18.34
CA CYS A 79 14.47 20.09 19.74
C CYS A 79 15.85 20.00 20.44
N GLU A 80 16.90 20.52 19.79
CA GLU A 80 18.30 20.48 20.26
C GLU A 80 18.48 20.97 21.70
N ALA A 81 17.67 21.94 22.15
CA ALA A 81 17.71 22.46 23.52
C ALA A 81 17.14 21.50 24.61
N ALA A 82 16.67 20.30 24.23
CA ALA A 82 16.17 19.29 25.15
C ALA A 82 17.18 18.17 25.43
N GLU A 83 17.69 17.52 24.38
CA GLU A 83 18.70 16.46 24.37
C GLU A 83 19.36 16.42 22.98
N GLU A 84 20.54 15.81 22.84
CA GLU A 84 21.15 15.56 21.53
C GLU A 84 20.30 14.58 20.70
N PHE A 85 20.10 14.85 19.41
CA PHE A 85 19.22 14.09 18.50
C PHE A 85 17.73 14.04 18.93
N ALA A 86 17.26 15.10 19.62
CA ALA A 86 15.87 15.25 20.03
C ALA A 86 14.99 15.97 18.99
N PHE A 87 13.74 15.53 18.93
CA PHE A 87 12.67 16.14 18.14
C PHE A 87 11.33 16.05 18.89
N ALA A 88 10.34 16.81 18.45
CA ALA A 88 8.99 16.80 19.02
C ALA A 88 7.92 16.62 17.93
N ILE A 89 6.94 15.78 18.22
CA ILE A 89 5.66 15.77 17.49
C ILE A 89 4.71 16.69 18.26
N ARG A 90 4.22 17.73 17.59
CA ARG A 90 3.33 18.77 18.15
C ARG A 90 2.00 18.75 17.39
N PHE A 91 0.98 19.32 17.99
CA PHE A 91 -0.37 19.45 17.43
C PHE A 91 -0.86 20.87 17.65
N ASP A 92 -1.62 21.40 16.70
CA ASP A 92 -2.08 22.81 16.73
C ASP A 92 -3.26 23.03 17.70
N ASP A 93 -3.84 21.95 18.24
CA ASP A 93 -4.89 21.98 19.26
C ASP A 93 -4.44 22.66 20.55
N ALA A 94 -5.23 23.60 21.05
CA ALA A 94 -4.91 24.40 22.23
C ALA A 94 -4.75 23.54 23.50
N GLY A 95 -3.52 23.45 24.01
CA GLY A 95 -3.16 22.63 25.17
C GLY A 95 -2.80 21.18 24.84
N ALA A 96 -2.72 20.80 23.56
CA ALA A 96 -2.25 19.48 23.17
C ALA A 96 -0.78 19.27 23.55
N ARG A 97 -0.48 18.05 24.03
CA ARG A 97 0.81 17.71 24.62
C ARG A 97 1.82 17.30 23.55
N ALA A 98 2.94 18.00 23.47
CA ALA A 98 4.04 17.64 22.58
C ALA A 98 4.71 16.32 23.00
N TYR A 99 4.95 15.43 22.05
CA TYR A 99 5.69 14.19 22.24
C TYR A 99 7.16 14.44 21.94
N VAL A 100 7.92 14.85 22.96
CA VAL A 100 9.38 14.96 22.87
C VAL A 100 10.00 13.56 22.86
N LEU A 101 10.77 13.28 21.83
CA LEU A 101 11.40 11.99 21.49
C LEU A 101 12.87 12.23 21.21
N VAL A 102 13.74 11.28 21.59
CA VAL A 102 15.18 11.35 21.34
C VAL A 102 15.63 10.08 20.66
N ALA A 103 16.38 10.22 19.56
CA ALA A 103 16.94 9.08 18.83
C ALA A 103 18.22 8.54 19.49
N ASP A 104 18.69 7.39 19.00
CA ASP A 104 19.99 6.82 19.40
C ASP A 104 21.14 7.33 18.47
N GLY A 105 20.91 8.40 17.68
CA GLY A 105 21.91 9.07 16.83
C GLY A 105 21.32 9.92 15.68
N GLN A 106 22.13 10.80 15.05
CA GLN A 106 21.71 11.72 13.97
C GLN A 106 20.93 11.05 12.84
N ALA A 107 21.51 10.00 12.22
CA ALA A 107 20.87 9.32 11.09
C ALA A 107 19.54 8.65 11.47
N ALA A 108 19.37 8.25 12.73
CA ALA A 108 18.10 7.73 13.24
C ALA A 108 17.08 8.85 13.46
N MET A 109 17.50 10.02 13.97
CA MET A 109 16.64 11.21 14.05
C MET A 109 16.16 11.65 12.65
N GLU A 110 17.08 11.76 11.69
CA GLU A 110 16.76 12.12 10.30
C GLU A 110 15.77 11.12 9.67
N ALA A 111 15.97 9.81 9.87
CA ALA A 111 15.05 8.79 9.38
C ALA A 111 13.65 8.90 10.01
N TRP A 112 13.57 9.13 11.33
CA TRP A 112 12.30 9.35 12.02
C TRP A 112 11.59 10.63 11.57
N VAL A 113 12.29 11.76 11.48
CA VAL A 113 11.70 13.04 11.03
C VAL A 113 11.26 12.94 9.56
N LYS A 114 12.04 12.29 8.69
CA LYS A 114 11.69 12.00 7.29
C LYS A 114 10.42 11.14 7.21
N ALA A 115 10.32 10.08 8.02
CA ALA A 115 9.17 9.18 8.01
C ALA A 115 7.90 9.85 8.56
N LEU A 116 7.98 10.53 9.71
CA LEU A 116 6.85 11.20 10.36
C LEU A 116 6.33 12.37 9.52
N SER A 117 7.19 13.17 8.89
CA SER A 117 6.75 14.25 7.98
C SER A 117 5.96 13.70 6.78
N ARG A 118 6.34 12.52 6.29
CA ARG A 118 5.67 11.82 5.16
C ARG A 118 4.34 11.16 5.56
N ALA A 119 4.09 10.96 6.85
CA ALA A 119 2.82 10.41 7.36
C ALA A 119 1.66 11.43 7.35
N SER A 120 1.96 12.71 7.12
CA SER A 120 0.96 13.78 7.05
C SER A 120 0.07 13.68 5.80
N PHE A 121 -1.21 14.01 5.95
CA PHE A 121 -2.14 14.10 4.81
C PHE A 121 -1.68 15.13 3.77
N ASP A 122 -1.06 16.22 4.20
CA ASP A 122 -0.54 17.26 3.30
C ASP A 122 0.63 16.82 2.45
N TYR A 123 1.53 15.99 2.98
CA TYR A 123 2.56 15.36 2.16
C TYR A 123 1.94 14.46 1.08
N MET A 124 0.96 13.62 1.45
CA MET A 124 0.26 12.76 0.48
C MET A 124 -0.47 13.58 -0.59
N ARG A 125 -1.16 14.66 -0.18
CA ARG A 125 -1.86 15.61 -1.07
C ARG A 125 -0.91 16.34 -2.02
N LEU A 126 0.29 16.69 -1.57
CA LEU A 126 1.35 17.29 -2.39
C LEU A 126 1.90 16.30 -3.42
N VAL A 127 2.23 15.07 -2.98
CA VAL A 127 2.75 14.01 -3.86
C VAL A 127 1.75 13.62 -4.94
N VAL A 128 0.47 13.44 -4.61
CA VAL A 128 -0.58 13.13 -5.59
C VAL A 128 -0.64 14.19 -6.70
N ARG A 129 -0.67 15.49 -6.33
CA ARG A 129 -0.73 16.59 -7.31
C ARG A 129 0.46 16.63 -8.27
N GLU A 130 1.67 16.38 -7.77
CA GLU A 130 2.86 16.37 -8.62
C GLU A 130 2.91 15.11 -9.51
N LEU A 131 2.44 13.96 -9.04
CA LEU A 131 2.30 12.75 -9.86
C LEU A 131 1.21 12.88 -10.94
N GLU A 132 0.08 13.53 -10.64
CA GLU A 132 -0.98 13.84 -11.62
C GLU A 132 -0.43 14.73 -12.75
N LYS A 133 0.34 15.77 -12.40
CA LYS A 133 1.03 16.65 -13.35
C LYS A 133 2.05 15.88 -14.21
N GLN A 134 2.91 15.07 -13.59
CA GLN A 134 3.91 14.26 -14.30
C GLN A 134 3.26 13.27 -15.27
N LEU A 135 2.13 12.68 -14.90
CA LEU A 135 1.34 11.82 -15.80
C LEU A 135 0.78 12.61 -16.99
N GLU A 136 0.27 13.82 -16.77
CA GLU A 136 -0.25 14.68 -17.84
C GLU A 136 0.86 15.09 -18.83
N GLU A 137 2.06 15.45 -18.33
CA GLU A 137 3.24 15.77 -19.14
C GLU A 137 3.76 14.55 -19.92
N ALA A 138 3.78 13.36 -19.32
CA ALA A 138 4.10 12.10 -19.99
C ALA A 138 3.09 11.76 -21.12
N CYS A 139 1.79 11.94 -20.88
CA CYS A 139 0.77 11.76 -21.91
C CYS A 139 0.92 12.78 -23.07
N LYS A 140 1.21 14.05 -22.75
CA LYS A 140 1.45 15.11 -23.75
C LYS A 140 2.65 14.81 -24.64
N SER A 141 3.78 14.39 -24.06
CA SER A 141 5.00 14.06 -24.83
C SER A 141 4.83 12.84 -25.73
N LEU A 142 4.19 11.77 -25.25
CA LEU A 142 3.84 10.60 -26.08
C LEU A 142 2.91 10.96 -27.24
N ALA A 143 1.96 11.87 -27.02
CA ALA A 143 1.08 12.38 -28.07
C ALA A 143 1.81 13.27 -29.09
N ALA A 144 2.86 14.00 -28.67
CA ALA A 144 3.70 14.80 -29.56
C ALA A 144 4.55 13.92 -30.49
N CYS A 145 5.22 12.89 -29.95
CA CYS A 145 6.01 11.94 -30.76
C CYS A 145 5.18 11.27 -31.86
N ARG A 146 3.93 10.88 -31.56
CA ARG A 146 2.97 10.30 -32.53
C ARG A 146 2.52 11.26 -33.63
N LYS A 147 2.76 12.57 -33.50
CA LYS A 147 2.46 13.58 -34.51
C LYS A 147 3.68 14.00 -35.35
N SER A 148 4.85 13.41 -35.11
CA SER A 148 5.98 13.55 -36.04
C SER A 148 5.64 12.87 -37.38
N PRO A 149 5.79 13.55 -38.54
CA PRO A 149 5.47 12.91 -39.80
C PRO A 149 6.51 11.84 -40.15
N GLN A 150 6.05 10.61 -40.41
CA GLN A 150 6.85 9.70 -41.24
C GLN A 150 6.99 10.31 -42.63
N ARG A 151 8.11 11.00 -42.88
CA ARG A 151 8.55 11.26 -44.26
C ARG A 151 8.92 9.91 -44.84
N SER A 152 8.04 9.36 -45.66
CA SER A 152 8.21 8.09 -46.36
C SER A 152 9.41 8.13 -47.30
N SER A 153 10.59 7.74 -46.80
CA SER A 153 11.79 7.55 -47.60
C SER A 153 11.72 6.20 -48.32
N SER A 154 11.00 6.18 -49.45
CA SER A 154 10.92 5.01 -50.33
C SER A 154 12.28 4.65 -50.94
N SER A 155 12.61 3.36 -50.91
CA SER A 155 13.47 2.65 -51.87
C SER A 155 14.81 3.28 -52.28
N SER A 156 15.90 2.81 -51.65
CA SER A 156 17.21 2.62 -52.31
C SER A 156 17.93 1.47 -51.58
N SER A 157 17.97 0.28 -52.18
CA SER A 157 19.11 -0.25 -52.94
C SER A 157 20.39 -0.39 -52.11
N GLY A 158 20.80 -1.64 -51.84
CA GLY A 158 21.75 -1.95 -50.77
C GLY A 158 23.23 -1.83 -51.15
N ARG A 159 24.08 -1.69 -50.13
CA ARG A 159 25.54 -1.92 -50.21
C ARG A 159 26.10 -2.40 -48.87
N LYS A 160 26.78 -3.55 -48.86
CA LYS A 160 27.56 -4.03 -47.71
C LYS A 160 28.75 -3.10 -47.45
N ARG A 161 28.86 -2.55 -46.24
CA ARG A 161 30.09 -2.00 -45.63
C ARG A 161 29.98 -2.36 -44.14
N HIS A 162 30.62 -3.44 -43.67
CA HIS A 162 32.06 -3.60 -43.40
C HIS A 162 32.52 -2.81 -42.17
N LEU A 163 33.29 -3.51 -41.32
CA LEU A 163 33.68 -3.16 -39.96
C LEU A 163 34.45 -1.83 -39.87
N SER A 164 34.05 -0.99 -38.91
CA SER A 164 34.88 0.00 -38.20
C SER A 164 34.26 0.26 -36.83
N ASN A 165 34.93 -0.16 -35.74
CA ASN A 165 34.47 0.09 -34.37
C ASN A 165 35.47 0.99 -33.63
N PRO A 166 35.25 2.31 -33.55
CA PRO A 166 36.07 3.20 -32.73
C PRO A 166 35.68 3.01 -31.26
N ALA A 167 36.58 2.45 -30.46
CA ALA A 167 36.35 2.30 -29.03
C ALA A 167 36.34 3.69 -28.34
N LEU A 168 35.21 4.05 -27.73
CA LEU A 168 35.14 5.12 -26.75
C LEU A 168 35.12 4.52 -25.35
N GLN A 169 35.83 5.17 -24.42
CA GLN A 169 36.03 4.67 -23.06
C GLN A 169 34.73 4.78 -22.24
N PRO A 170 34.47 3.88 -21.28
CA PRO A 170 33.31 4.01 -20.40
C PRO A 170 33.43 5.28 -19.54
N LEU A 171 32.55 6.25 -19.76
CA LEU A 171 32.34 7.32 -18.80
C LEU A 171 31.64 6.73 -17.57
N GLN A 172 32.16 7.08 -16.39
CA GLN A 172 31.71 6.53 -15.12
C GLN A 172 30.39 7.17 -14.70
N GLU A 173 29.26 6.57 -15.10
CA GLU A 173 27.95 6.98 -14.59
C GLU A 173 27.85 6.68 -13.08
N LYS A 174 27.87 7.75 -12.29
CA LYS A 174 27.62 7.71 -10.85
C LYS A 174 26.14 7.34 -10.61
N PRO A 175 25.83 6.23 -9.91
CA PRO A 175 24.44 5.87 -9.66
C PRO A 175 23.70 6.95 -8.87
N THR A 176 22.65 7.52 -9.48
CA THR A 176 21.67 8.33 -8.76
C THR A 176 20.77 7.39 -7.97
N THR A 177 20.86 7.46 -6.64
CA THR A 177 20.02 6.66 -5.73
C THR A 177 18.58 7.14 -5.77
N LEU A 178 17.81 6.65 -6.74
CA LEU A 178 16.36 6.81 -6.79
C LEU A 178 15.72 5.95 -5.70
N GLU A 179 15.61 6.51 -4.48
CA GLU A 179 14.87 5.95 -3.33
C GLU A 179 13.34 6.03 -3.54
N ASN A 180 12.87 5.65 -4.74
CA ASN A 180 11.45 5.50 -5.07
C ASN A 180 11.14 4.00 -5.10
N GLY A 181 10.43 3.52 -4.07
CA GLY A 181 10.21 2.10 -3.79
C GLY A 181 9.25 1.35 -4.73
N TYR A 182 9.51 1.34 -6.04
CA TYR A 182 8.95 0.42 -7.03
C TYR A 182 9.88 0.45 -8.27
N SER A 183 10.33 -0.66 -8.87
CA SER A 183 9.55 -1.82 -9.32
C SER A 183 10.49 -2.98 -9.70
N THR A 184 9.98 -4.21 -9.75
CA THR A 184 10.31 -5.15 -10.85
C THR A 184 9.19 -6.17 -11.06
N TRP A 185 8.48 -6.05 -12.18
CA TRP A 185 7.67 -7.12 -12.75
C TRP A 185 8.37 -7.59 -14.03
N SER A 186 8.94 -8.79 -14.01
CA SER A 186 9.63 -9.39 -15.16
C SER A 186 9.67 -10.91 -15.02
N SER A 187 9.08 -11.61 -15.97
CA SER A 187 9.05 -13.08 -16.03
C SER A 187 10.08 -13.59 -17.04
N GLY A 188 11.00 -14.48 -16.64
CA GLY A 188 11.75 -15.34 -17.58
C GLY A 188 13.17 -15.77 -17.18
N GLY A 189 13.39 -17.09 -17.02
CA GLY A 189 14.72 -17.75 -16.93
C GLY A 189 15.35 -17.75 -15.51
N CYS A 190 15.74 -18.84 -14.82
CA CYS A 190 16.24 -20.19 -15.17
C CYS A 190 17.75 -20.24 -15.50
N VAL A 191 18.61 -21.08 -14.89
CA VAL A 191 18.38 -22.13 -13.86
C VAL A 191 18.59 -21.57 -12.42
N THR A 192 19.42 -22.00 -11.45
CA THR A 192 20.49 -23.03 -11.26
C THR A 192 20.35 -23.82 -9.94
N SER A 193 21.17 -24.87 -9.79
CA SER A 193 21.07 -25.94 -8.78
C SER A 193 21.49 -25.60 -7.32
N GLY A 194 20.72 -26.11 -6.35
CA GLY A 194 21.19 -27.25 -5.55
C GLY A 194 21.53 -27.08 -4.06
N ALA A 195 20.57 -27.42 -3.19
CA ALA A 195 20.79 -28.00 -1.84
C ALA A 195 19.50 -28.72 -1.38
N SER A 196 19.60 -29.70 -0.46
CA SER A 196 18.44 -30.46 0.04
C SER A 196 18.61 -30.88 1.51
N CYS A 197 17.55 -30.74 2.31
CA CYS A 197 17.33 -31.42 3.60
C CYS A 197 15.82 -31.37 3.95
N ASN A 198 15.37 -32.28 4.82
CA ASN A 198 13.94 -32.64 4.93
C ASN A 198 13.17 -31.93 6.06
N ASP A 199 11.96 -31.47 5.70
CA ASP A 199 10.62 -31.71 6.30
C ASP A 199 10.38 -31.89 7.83
N HIS A 200 9.11 -31.63 8.21
CA HIS A 200 8.41 -31.79 9.50
C HIS A 200 8.67 -30.69 10.56
N ASP A 201 7.65 -30.12 11.23
CA ASP A 201 6.19 -30.16 11.05
C ASP A 201 5.53 -28.88 11.65
N GLY A 202 4.28 -28.58 11.26
CA GLY A 202 3.35 -27.76 12.04
C GLY A 202 3.13 -26.31 11.56
N GLY A 203 1.95 -26.02 11.00
CA GLY A 203 1.38 -24.65 11.07
C GLY A 203 0.78 -23.99 9.82
N GLN A 204 0.49 -24.67 8.72
CA GLN A 204 -0.15 -24.00 7.57
C GLN A 204 -1.61 -23.60 7.82
N THR A 205 -1.85 -22.31 8.07
CA THR A 205 -3.19 -21.70 8.10
C THR A 205 -3.77 -21.61 6.68
N LYS A 206 -4.46 -22.67 6.28
CA LYS A 206 -5.17 -22.79 4.99
C LYS A 206 -6.13 -21.60 4.76
N PRO A 207 -6.17 -20.99 3.57
CA PRO A 207 -7.10 -19.89 3.28
C PRO A 207 -8.56 -20.35 3.41
N PRO A 208 -9.49 -19.44 3.73
CA PRO A 208 -10.90 -19.77 3.93
C PRO A 208 -11.51 -20.40 2.67
N PRO A 209 -12.44 -21.36 2.81
CA PRO A 209 -12.99 -22.09 1.68
C PRO A 209 -13.79 -21.17 0.75
N LEU A 210 -13.53 -21.29 -0.56
CA LEU A 210 -14.33 -20.65 -1.59
C LEU A 210 -15.77 -21.20 -1.60
N PRO A 211 -16.78 -20.40 -1.99
CA PRO A 211 -18.17 -20.84 -2.03
C PRO A 211 -18.38 -22.04 -2.98
N PRO A 212 -19.37 -22.91 -2.71
CA PRO A 212 -19.51 -24.21 -3.37
C PRO A 212 -19.78 -24.08 -4.88
N ARG A 213 -18.77 -24.40 -5.69
CA ARG A 213 -18.86 -24.43 -7.16
C ARG A 213 -19.75 -25.58 -7.62
N ARG A 214 -21.01 -25.29 -7.92
CA ARG A 214 -22.02 -26.26 -8.40
C ARG A 214 -21.53 -26.95 -9.68
N ARG A 215 -21.22 -28.25 -9.60
CA ARG A 215 -21.05 -29.09 -10.79
C ARG A 215 -22.43 -29.36 -11.41
N SER A 216 -22.64 -28.94 -12.66
CA SER A 216 -23.75 -29.42 -13.46
C SER A 216 -23.46 -30.85 -13.90
N ALA A 217 -24.35 -31.79 -13.59
CA ALA A 217 -24.24 -33.17 -14.08
C ALA A 217 -24.72 -33.23 -15.53
N THR A 218 -23.83 -33.61 -16.45
CA THR A 218 -24.18 -33.94 -17.84
C THR A 218 -24.88 -35.31 -17.90
N GLY A 219 -26.18 -35.31 -17.65
CA GLY A 219 -27.03 -36.45 -17.97
C GLY A 219 -27.13 -36.63 -19.48
N SER A 220 -26.84 -37.83 -19.99
CA SER A 220 -26.97 -38.16 -21.41
C SER A 220 -28.43 -38.45 -21.76
N ALA A 221 -28.97 -37.75 -22.76
CA ALA A 221 -30.24 -38.07 -23.41
C ALA A 221 -30.22 -37.61 -24.87
N THR A 222 -30.64 -38.48 -25.78
CA THR A 222 -30.66 -38.29 -27.24
C THR A 222 -32.02 -37.78 -27.73
N GLY A 223 -32.09 -36.86 -28.71
CA GLY A 223 -33.36 -36.57 -29.39
C GLY A 223 -33.41 -35.34 -30.33
N SER A 224 -33.31 -35.59 -31.63
CA SER A 224 -34.05 -34.98 -32.76
C SER A 224 -34.40 -33.46 -32.83
N SER A 225 -33.81 -32.81 -33.84
CA SER A 225 -34.50 -32.13 -34.96
C SER A 225 -35.25 -30.78 -34.82
N ALA A 226 -34.56 -29.73 -35.31
CA ALA A 226 -35.08 -28.70 -36.25
C ALA A 226 -36.07 -27.61 -35.70
N PRO A 227 -36.52 -26.61 -36.50
CA PRO A 227 -35.79 -25.33 -36.54
C PRO A 227 -36.63 -24.04 -36.46
N GLY A 228 -36.03 -22.92 -36.00
CA GLY A 228 -36.52 -21.56 -36.30
C GLY A 228 -36.17 -20.46 -35.30
N LEU A 229 -36.28 -19.20 -35.78
CA LEU A 229 -36.21 -17.92 -35.03
C LEU A 229 -34.81 -17.46 -34.55
N PRO A 230 -34.61 -16.14 -34.28
CA PRO A 230 -33.34 -15.44 -34.58
C PRO A 230 -32.31 -15.42 -33.43
N PRO A 231 -31.02 -15.12 -33.73
CA PRO A 231 -29.93 -15.11 -32.75
C PRO A 231 -29.97 -13.87 -31.84
N ALA A 232 -30.85 -13.90 -30.85
CA ALA A 232 -30.80 -13.05 -29.66
C ALA A 232 -30.99 -13.93 -28.40
N MET A 233 -30.33 -13.57 -27.30
CA MET A 233 -30.38 -14.27 -26.00
C MET A 233 -29.70 -15.65 -25.94
N LEU A 234 -28.38 -15.72 -26.20
CA LEU A 234 -27.57 -16.89 -25.78
C LEU A 234 -26.09 -16.60 -25.45
N GLU A 235 -25.78 -15.46 -24.84
CA GLU A 235 -24.48 -15.26 -24.18
C GLU A 235 -24.51 -15.81 -22.74
N SER A 236 -23.95 -17.01 -22.56
CA SER A 236 -23.67 -17.57 -21.24
C SER A 236 -22.52 -16.79 -20.56
N PRO A 237 -22.63 -16.36 -19.31
CA PRO A 237 -21.75 -15.32 -18.73
C PRO A 237 -20.40 -15.86 -18.22
N VAL A 238 -19.64 -16.59 -19.04
CA VAL A 238 -18.31 -17.12 -18.68
C VAL A 238 -17.29 -16.99 -19.83
N SER A 239 -17.07 -15.76 -20.28
CA SER A 239 -15.88 -15.35 -21.04
C SER A 239 -15.19 -14.20 -20.28
N PRO A 240 -13.92 -14.33 -19.84
CA PRO A 240 -13.26 -13.29 -19.03
C PRO A 240 -12.95 -11.98 -19.78
N GLU A 241 -13.08 -11.96 -21.11
CA GLU A 241 -12.64 -10.84 -21.94
C GLU A 241 -13.82 -9.96 -22.37
N THR A 242 -13.66 -8.63 -22.23
CA THR A 242 -14.56 -7.55 -22.70
C THR A 242 -15.85 -7.23 -21.90
N ILE A 243 -16.03 -7.72 -20.66
CA ILE A 243 -17.14 -7.24 -19.80
C ILE A 243 -16.76 -5.95 -19.07
N CYS A 244 -17.28 -4.80 -19.53
CA CYS A 244 -17.12 -3.51 -18.87
C CYS A 244 -17.71 -3.50 -17.44
N PHE A 245 -17.00 -2.89 -16.47
CA PHE A 245 -17.38 -2.78 -15.06
C PHE A 245 -18.84 -2.30 -14.86
N SER A 246 -19.30 -1.31 -15.64
CA SER A 246 -20.67 -0.79 -15.55
C SER A 246 -21.75 -1.82 -15.86
N LYS A 247 -21.48 -2.82 -16.72
CA LYS A 247 -22.40 -3.93 -16.99
C LYS A 247 -22.49 -4.87 -15.78
N LEU A 248 -21.34 -5.24 -15.20
CA LEU A 248 -21.29 -6.08 -13.98
C LEU A 248 -21.98 -5.39 -12.80
N HIS A 249 -21.68 -4.11 -12.57
CA HIS A 249 -22.27 -3.32 -11.48
C HIS A 249 -23.81 -3.23 -11.61
N ASN A 250 -24.33 -3.04 -12.83
CA ASN A 250 -25.78 -3.03 -13.05
C ASN A 250 -26.41 -4.43 -12.84
N TRP A 251 -25.74 -5.50 -13.26
CA TRP A 251 -26.24 -6.87 -13.11
C TRP A 251 -26.32 -7.31 -11.65
N TYR A 252 -25.21 -7.25 -10.91
CA TYR A 252 -25.19 -7.55 -9.47
C TYR A 252 -26.02 -6.54 -8.66
N GLY A 253 -26.12 -5.28 -9.10
CA GLY A 253 -26.97 -4.27 -8.49
C GLY A 253 -28.47 -4.63 -8.52
N GLN A 254 -28.94 -5.25 -9.60
CA GLN A 254 -30.31 -5.76 -9.71
C GLN A 254 -30.55 -6.96 -8.76
N GLU A 255 -29.63 -7.92 -8.70
CA GLU A 255 -29.70 -9.07 -7.79
C GLU A 255 -29.76 -8.62 -6.32
N ILE A 256 -28.88 -7.70 -5.92
CA ILE A 256 -28.85 -7.11 -4.57
C ILE A 256 -30.16 -6.35 -4.26
N ALA A 257 -30.76 -5.68 -5.24
CA ALA A 257 -32.03 -4.98 -5.05
C ALA A 257 -33.22 -5.94 -4.84
N VAL A 258 -33.22 -7.11 -5.48
CA VAL A 258 -34.21 -8.18 -5.24
C VAL A 258 -34.02 -8.77 -3.85
N LEU A 259 -32.80 -9.18 -3.49
CA LEU A 259 -32.50 -9.78 -2.18
C LEU A 259 -32.84 -8.82 -1.01
N ARG A 260 -32.61 -7.51 -1.17
CA ARG A 260 -33.03 -6.50 -0.17
C ARG A 260 -34.55 -6.42 -0.01
N ARG A 261 -35.31 -6.54 -1.10
CA ARG A 261 -36.78 -6.55 -1.08
C ARG A 261 -37.30 -7.81 -0.36
N GLU A 262 -36.80 -8.99 -0.74
CA GLU A 262 -37.17 -10.25 -0.09
C GLU A 262 -36.84 -10.25 1.41
N TRP A 263 -35.69 -9.70 1.80
CA TRP A 263 -35.32 -9.57 3.20
C TRP A 263 -36.28 -8.63 3.96
N GLN A 264 -36.63 -7.47 3.39
CA GLN A 264 -37.63 -6.57 3.99
C GLN A 264 -39.03 -7.19 4.09
N GLU A 265 -39.44 -8.01 3.11
CA GLU A 265 -40.69 -8.77 3.20
C GLU A 265 -40.65 -9.86 4.27
N ARG A 266 -39.52 -10.57 4.42
CA ARG A 266 -39.34 -11.55 5.50
C ARG A 266 -39.41 -10.90 6.88
N GLN A 267 -38.84 -9.71 7.06
CA GLN A 267 -39.00 -8.94 8.31
C GLN A 267 -40.47 -8.57 8.59
N LYS A 268 -41.23 -8.14 7.57
CA LYS A 268 -42.66 -7.83 7.71
C LYS A 268 -43.53 -9.05 7.99
N ARG A 269 -43.18 -10.23 7.46
CA ARG A 269 -43.89 -11.50 7.68
C ARG A 269 -43.56 -12.15 9.04
N GLY A 270 -42.55 -11.66 9.76
CA GLY A 270 -42.14 -12.15 11.09
C GLY A 270 -42.86 -11.49 12.28
N HIS A 271 -43.92 -10.71 12.04
CA HIS A 271 -44.68 -9.97 13.06
C HIS A 271 -46.19 -10.32 13.05
N HIS A 272 -46.52 -11.58 12.76
CA HIS A 272 -47.86 -12.18 12.89
C HIS A 272 -47.76 -13.55 13.55
#